data_AF-A0A5P8NEZ4-F1
#
_entry.id   AF-A0A5P8NEZ4-F1
#
_cell.length_a   1.000
_cell.length_b   1.000
_cell.length_c   1.000
_cell.angle_alpha   90.00
_cell.angle_beta   90.00
_cell.angle_gamma   90.00
#
_symmetry.space_group_name_H-M   'P 1'
#
loop_
_entity.id
_entity.type
_entity.pdbx_description
1 polymer ?
#
loop_
_entity_poly.entity_id
_entity_poly.type
_entity_poly.pdbx_seq_one_letter_code
_entity_poly.pdbx_strand_id
1 'polypeptide(L)'
;MKQLGFLLIGYVSTIQFSFAAENDLGILGNGDGCLTQTKLRNGDIHINNIPCLLKGAIDFFMGIAGTIAIIFVIIGAYKILFGSLEQDKTKGKDTIIMALTGFAIASLSWFIIKIILDNFS
;
A
#
# COMPACT_ATOMS: atom_id res chain seq x y z
N MET A 1 14.67 13.60 -19.19
CA MET A 1 14.25 12.18 -19.31
C MET A 1 15.12 11.23 -18.47
N LYS A 2 16.46 11.23 -18.60
CA LYS A 2 17.36 10.35 -17.80
C LYS A 2 17.24 10.50 -16.26
N GLN A 3 17.10 11.72 -15.75
CA GLN A 3 17.00 11.99 -14.31
C GLN A 3 15.69 11.47 -13.69
N LEU A 4 14.59 11.50 -14.44
CA LEU A 4 13.28 11.01 -14.00
C LEU A 4 13.25 9.48 -13.88
N GLY A 5 13.89 8.79 -14.83
CA GLY A 5 14.02 7.33 -14.79
C GLY A 5 14.84 6.86 -13.59
N PHE A 6 15.90 7.58 -13.22
CA PHE A 6 16.74 7.25 -12.07
C PHE A 6 16.00 7.41 -10.73
N LEU A 7 15.19 8.47 -10.58
CA LEU A 7 14.35 8.66 -9.39
C LEU A 7 13.25 7.59 -9.27
N LEU A 8 12.60 7.22 -10.39
CA LEU A 8 11.60 6.16 -10.39
C LEU A 8 12.21 4.79 -10.08
N ILE A 9 13.38 4.47 -10.65
CA ILE A 9 14.09 3.20 -10.38
C ILE A 9 14.58 3.15 -8.93
N GLY A 10 15.13 4.26 -8.39
CA GLY A 10 15.53 4.35 -6.99
C GLY A 10 14.35 4.25 -6.02
N TYR A 11 13.19 4.78 -6.38
CA TYR A 11 11.99 4.59 -5.57
C TYR A 11 11.48 3.13 -5.65
N VAL A 12 11.43 2.54 -6.84
CA VAL A 12 11.06 1.12 -7.04
C VAL A 12 11.98 0.18 -6.25
N SER A 13 13.27 0.48 -6.10
CA SER A 13 14.15 -0.32 -5.24
C SER A 13 13.87 -0.13 -3.74
N THR A 14 13.48 1.07 -3.28
CA THR A 14 13.03 1.26 -1.89
C THR A 14 11.67 0.60 -1.61
N ILE A 15 10.80 0.51 -2.60
CA ILE A 15 9.51 -0.17 -2.51
C ILE A 15 9.70 -1.69 -2.32
N GLN A 16 10.65 -2.31 -3.02
CA GLN A 16 11.04 -3.71 -2.79
C GLN A 16 11.41 -3.93 -1.32
N PHE A 17 12.06 -2.94 -0.70
CA PHE A 17 12.41 -2.97 0.72
C PHE A 17 11.18 -2.81 1.63
N SER A 18 10.22 -1.95 1.30
CA SER A 18 8.97 -1.79 2.09
C SER A 18 8.06 -3.02 2.02
N PHE A 19 8.05 -3.75 0.90
CA PHE A 19 7.33 -5.02 0.77
C PHE A 19 8.14 -6.24 1.26
N ALA A 20 9.46 -6.11 1.44
CA ALA A 20 10.33 -7.17 1.95
C ALA A 20 10.74 -6.97 3.44
N ALA A 21 10.31 -5.88 4.09
CA ALA A 21 10.67 -5.56 5.47
C ALA A 21 9.83 -6.28 6.54
N GLU A 22 8.80 -7.04 6.16
CA GLU A 22 8.11 -7.94 7.08
C GLU A 22 8.48 -9.37 6.71
N ASN A 23 9.15 -10.03 7.65
CA ASN A 23 9.62 -11.42 7.55
C ASN A 23 8.47 -12.43 7.59
N ASP A 24 7.33 -12.12 6.98
CA ASP A 24 6.14 -12.96 6.96
C ASP A 24 5.41 -12.79 5.63
N LEU A 25 5.07 -13.91 5.00
CA LEU A 25 4.70 -13.96 3.59
C LEU A 25 3.31 -13.36 3.31
N GLY A 26 3.27 -12.06 3.01
CA GLY A 26 2.15 -11.41 2.32
C GLY A 26 0.81 -11.58 3.04
N ILE A 27 -0.18 -12.15 2.35
CA ILE A 27 -1.58 -12.28 2.82
C ILE A 27 -1.69 -13.09 4.14
N LEU A 28 -0.67 -13.85 4.51
CA LEU A 28 -0.75 -14.88 5.55
C LEU A 28 -0.47 -14.39 6.97
N GLY A 29 -0.12 -13.12 7.17
CA GLY A 29 -0.16 -12.50 8.51
C GLY A 29 1.04 -11.61 8.78
N ASN A 30 0.76 -10.37 9.18
CA ASN A 30 1.75 -9.42 9.66
C ASN A 30 2.03 -9.69 11.14
N GLY A 31 2.87 -10.67 11.47
CA GLY A 31 3.42 -10.83 12.83
C GLY A 31 2.43 -11.11 13.98
N ASP A 32 1.13 -11.27 13.70
CA ASP A 32 0.06 -11.43 14.69
C ASP A 32 0.00 -12.86 15.31
N GLY A 33 0.83 -13.80 14.83
CA GLY A 33 0.97 -15.17 15.38
C GLY A 33 -0.24 -16.11 15.20
N CYS A 34 -1.36 -15.60 14.68
CA CYS A 34 -2.63 -16.30 14.47
C CYS A 34 -2.56 -17.40 13.37
N LEU A 35 -1.79 -17.15 12.30
CA LEU A 35 -1.61 -17.98 11.11
C LEU A 35 -0.19 -17.79 10.64
N THR A 36 0.57 -18.87 10.63
CA THR A 36 1.96 -18.86 10.16
C THR A 36 2.12 -19.95 9.12
N GLN A 37 3.07 -19.79 8.20
CA GLN A 37 3.43 -20.79 7.19
C GLN A 37 3.63 -22.21 7.76
N THR A 38 4.09 -22.31 9.01
CA THR A 38 4.23 -23.56 9.75
C THR A 38 2.87 -24.18 10.12
N LYS A 39 1.87 -23.39 10.51
CA LYS A 39 0.51 -23.88 10.80
C LYS A 39 -0.22 -24.36 9.54
N LEU A 40 -0.06 -23.62 8.43
CA LEU A 40 -0.61 -24.00 7.12
C LEU A 40 -0.02 -25.33 6.62
N ARG A 41 1.31 -25.46 6.68
CA ARG A 41 2.03 -26.67 6.28
C ARG A 41 1.66 -27.88 7.14
N ASN A 42 1.35 -27.66 8.42
CA ASN A 42 0.94 -28.71 9.35
C ASN A 42 -0.57 -29.00 9.31
N GLY A 43 -1.35 -28.29 8.49
CA GLY A 43 -2.80 -28.46 8.38
C GLY A 43 -3.61 -27.94 9.59
N ASP A 44 -3.00 -27.12 10.44
CA ASP A 44 -3.62 -26.56 11.65
C ASP A 44 -4.41 -25.28 11.31
N ILE A 45 -5.56 -25.44 10.64
CA ILE A 45 -6.46 -24.35 10.25
C ILE A 45 -7.71 -24.38 11.12
N HIS A 46 -7.93 -23.33 11.89
CA HIS A 46 -9.13 -23.14 12.70
C HIS A 46 -9.98 -21.97 12.18
N ILE A 47 -11.29 -22.00 12.43
CA ILE A 47 -12.24 -20.97 11.93
C ILE A 47 -11.93 -19.58 12.51
N ASN A 48 -11.34 -19.56 13.71
CA ASN A 48 -10.91 -18.34 14.40
C ASN A 48 -9.76 -17.61 13.69
N ASN A 49 -9.17 -18.25 12.67
CA ASN A 49 -8.03 -17.73 11.94
C ASN A 49 -8.44 -16.93 10.70
N ILE A 50 -9.70 -17.05 10.25
CA ILE A 50 -10.26 -16.33 9.10
C ILE A 50 -10.11 -14.80 9.22
N PRO A 51 -10.40 -14.16 10.37
CA PRO A 51 -10.27 -12.71 10.53
C PRO A 51 -8.82 -12.24 10.31
N CYS A 52 -7.86 -13.08 10.67
CA CYS A 52 -6.44 -12.76 10.56
C CYS A 52 -5.93 -12.83 9.11
N LEU A 53 -6.39 -13.84 8.35
CA LEU A 53 -6.13 -13.92 6.91
C LEU A 53 -6.70 -12.70 6.18
N LEU A 54 -7.89 -12.24 6.59
CA LEU A 54 -8.51 -11.04 6.02
C LEU A 54 -7.68 -9.78 6.31
N LYS A 55 -7.19 -9.61 7.54
CA LYS A 55 -6.28 -8.50 7.90
C LYS A 55 -5.02 -8.50 7.03
N GLY A 56 -4.35 -9.65 6.91
CA GLY A 56 -3.16 -9.79 6.07
C GLY A 56 -3.42 -9.48 4.59
N ALA A 57 -4.57 -9.91 4.05
CA ALA A 57 -4.97 -9.56 2.69
C ALA A 57 -5.10 -8.05 2.49
N ILE A 58 -5.78 -7.35 3.40
CA ILE A 58 -6.03 -5.91 3.29
C ILE A 58 -4.73 -5.14 3.47
N ASP A 59 -3.87 -5.52 4.43
CA ASP A 59 -2.57 -4.90 4.65
C ASP A 59 -1.70 -4.99 3.37
N PHE A 60 -1.72 -6.15 2.70
CA PHE A 60 -1.05 -6.33 1.41
C PHE A 60 -1.58 -5.37 0.32
N PHE A 61 -2.90 -5.28 0.17
CA PHE A 61 -3.51 -4.34 -0.78
C PHE A 61 -3.24 -2.87 -0.41
N MET A 62 -3.17 -2.54 0.88
CA MET A 62 -2.82 -1.20 1.36
C MET A 62 -1.37 -0.84 1.01
N GLY A 63 -0.44 -1.79 1.10
CA GLY A 63 0.94 -1.59 0.64
C GLY A 63 1.01 -1.24 -0.86
N ILE A 64 0.26 -1.97 -1.70
CA ILE A 64 0.16 -1.68 -3.14
C ILE A 64 -0.49 -0.31 -3.38
N ALA A 65 -1.60 -0.02 -2.71
CA ALA A 65 -2.30 1.26 -2.86
C ALA A 65 -1.42 2.46 -2.47
N GLY A 66 -0.70 2.38 -1.35
CA GLY A 66 0.23 3.42 -0.91
C GLY A 66 1.40 3.62 -1.88
N THR A 67 1.92 2.52 -2.43
CA THR A 67 2.98 2.57 -3.43
C THR A 67 2.52 3.30 -4.69
N ILE A 68 1.36 2.92 -5.23
CA ILE A 68 0.78 3.55 -6.43
C ILE A 68 0.51 5.04 -6.16
N ALA A 69 -0.07 5.36 -5.00
CA ALA A 69 -0.36 6.75 -4.62
C ALA A 69 0.91 7.62 -4.66
N ILE A 70 2.02 7.16 -4.10
CA ILE A 70 3.28 7.93 -4.11
C ILE A 70 3.83 8.10 -5.52
N ILE A 71 3.75 7.10 -6.40
CA ILE A 71 4.16 7.23 -7.80
C ILE A 71 3.38 8.37 -8.49
N PHE A 72 2.06 8.40 -8.32
CA PHE A 72 1.23 9.46 -8.90
C PHE A 72 1.51 10.83 -8.27
N VAL A 73 1.83 10.89 -6.98
CA VAL A 73 2.25 12.13 -6.32
C VAL A 73 3.55 12.65 -6.92
N ILE A 74 4.55 11.79 -7.17
CA ILE A 74 5.83 12.17 -7.79
C ILE A 74 5.60 12.68 -9.22
N ILE A 75 4.77 11.99 -10.01
CA ILE A 75 4.43 12.41 -11.38
C ILE A 75 3.70 13.77 -11.37
N GLY A 76 2.73 13.94 -10.48
CA GLY A 76 2.00 15.20 -10.32
C GLY A 76 2.91 16.35 -9.88
N ALA A 77 3.82 16.09 -8.93
CA ALA A 77 4.79 17.08 -8.45
C ALA A 77 5.75 17.51 -9.56
N TYR A 78 6.25 16.58 -10.36
CA TYR A 78 7.10 16.90 -11.52
C TYR A 78 6.35 17.80 -12.52
N LYS A 79 5.07 17.51 -12.76
CA LYS A 79 4.23 18.30 -13.67
C LYS A 79 3.99 19.73 -13.17
N ILE A 80 3.94 19.95 -11.85
CA ILE A 80 3.85 21.29 -11.25
C ILE A 80 5.19 22.05 -11.37
N LEU A 81 6.31 21.38 -11.09
CA LEU A 81 7.63 22.00 -11.06
C LEU A 81 8.16 22.37 -12.46
N PHE A 82 7.91 21.51 -13.45
CA PHE A 82 8.45 21.65 -14.80
C PHE A 82 7.39 22.00 -15.87
N GLY A 83 6.11 22.10 -15.49
CA GLY A 83 5.06 22.60 -16.38
C GLY A 83 5.23 24.11 -16.60
N SER A 84 5.81 24.51 -17.74
CA SER A 84 5.97 25.94 -18.08
C SER A 84 4.65 26.59 -18.52
N LEU A 85 3.63 25.79 -18.84
CA LEU A 85 2.28 26.24 -19.18
C LEU A 85 1.36 26.12 -17.97
N GLU A 86 0.56 27.15 -17.73
CA GLU A 86 -0.40 27.24 -16.61
C GLU A 86 -1.39 26.04 -16.58
N GLN A 87 -1.69 25.50 -17.76
CA GLN A 87 -2.54 24.32 -17.93
C GLN A 87 -1.90 23.02 -17.38
N ASP A 88 -0.58 22.88 -17.41
CA ASP A 88 0.11 21.68 -16.90
C ASP A 88 0.26 21.71 -15.37
N LYS A 89 0.45 22.90 -14.79
CA LYS A 89 0.48 23.07 -13.33
C LYS A 89 -0.85 22.68 -12.69
N THR A 90 -1.96 23.07 -13.30
CA THR A 90 -3.31 22.74 -12.80
C THR A 90 -3.53 21.22 -12.85
N LYS A 91 -3.22 20.58 -13.97
CA LYS A 91 -3.30 19.12 -14.12
C LYS A 91 -2.40 18.35 -13.15
N GLY A 92 -1.22 18.91 -12.82
CA GLY A 92 -0.31 18.33 -11.84
C GLY A 92 -0.92 18.31 -10.43
N LYS A 93 -1.57 19.42 -10.03
CA LYS A 93 -2.31 19.49 -8.75
C LYS A 93 -3.46 18.49 -8.72
N ASP A 94 -4.23 18.40 -9.80
CA ASP A 94 -5.36 17.47 -9.88
C ASP A 94 -4.89 16.01 -9.77
N THR A 95 -3.74 15.68 -10.37
CA THR A 95 -3.14 14.34 -10.27
C THR A 95 -2.76 13.99 -8.83
N ILE A 96 -2.17 14.94 -8.09
CA ILE A 96 -1.84 14.75 -6.67
C ILE A 96 -3.12 14.59 -5.83
N ILE A 97 -4.12 15.44 -6.06
CA ILE A 97 -5.39 15.39 -5.33
C ILE A 97 -6.09 14.06 -5.58
N MET A 98 -6.15 13.58 -6.82
CA MET A 98 -6.73 12.27 -7.16
C MET A 98 -5.96 11.11 -6.51
N ALA A 99 -4.63 11.16 -6.51
CA ALA A 99 -3.80 10.13 -5.86
C ALA A 99 -4.03 10.08 -4.35
N LEU A 100 -4.06 11.24 -3.70
CA LEU A 100 -4.33 11.36 -2.26
C LEU A 100 -5.75 10.96 -1.90
N THR A 101 -6.73 11.33 -2.72
CA THR A 101 -8.15 10.99 -2.49
C THR A 101 -8.37 9.48 -2.60
N GLY A 102 -7.79 8.84 -3.62
CA GLY A 102 -7.84 7.38 -3.78
C GLY A 102 -7.19 6.66 -2.60
N PHE A 103 -6.01 7.14 -2.16
CA PHE A 103 -5.35 6.59 -0.98
C PHE A 103 -6.13 6.81 0.31
N ALA A 104 -6.74 7.99 0.49
CA ALA A 104 -7.55 8.30 1.66
C ALA A 104 -8.78 7.40 1.76
N ILE A 105 -9.45 7.10 0.64
CA ILE A 105 -10.58 6.15 0.64
C ILE A 105 -10.11 4.74 1.01
N ALA A 106 -8.96 4.30 0.46
CA ALA A 106 -8.39 3.00 0.79
C ALA A 106 -8.02 2.90 2.28
N SER A 107 -7.40 3.94 2.86
CA SER A 107 -7.01 3.96 4.27
C SER A 107 -8.21 4.00 5.21
N LEU A 108 -9.29 4.69 4.84
CA LEU A 108 -10.56 4.67 5.58
C LEU A 108 -11.19 3.28 5.58
N SER A 109 -11.16 2.58 4.44
CA SER A 109 -11.64 1.19 4.35
C SER A 109 -10.87 0.26 5.29
N TRP A 110 -9.54 0.36 5.28
CA TRP A 110 -8.68 -0.38 6.21
C TRP A 110 -9.00 -0.08 7.68
N PHE A 111 -9.20 1.21 8.01
CA PHE A 111 -9.52 1.64 9.37
C PHE A 111 -10.84 1.05 9.90
N ILE A 112 -11.88 1.02 9.06
CA ILE A 112 -13.18 0.42 9.42
C ILE A 112 -13.01 -1.05 9.74
N ILE A 113 -12.27 -1.78 8.90
CA ILE A 113 -12.09 -3.23 9.08
C ILE A 113 -11.30 -3.51 10.35
N LYS A 114 -10.27 -2.70 10.65
CA LYS A 114 -9.52 -2.80 11.90
C LYS A 114 -10.42 -2.63 13.13
N ILE A 115 -11.28 -1.61 13.14
CA ILE A 115 -12.26 -1.41 14.23
C ILE A 115 -13.16 -2.62 14.39
N ILE A 116 -13.69 -3.16 13.29
CA ILE A 116 -14.56 -4.33 13.33
C ILE A 116 -13.81 -5.50 13.95
N LEU A 117 -12.60 -5.80 13.47
CA LEU A 117 -11.77 -6.91 13.96
C LEU A 117 -11.42 -6.76 15.45
N ASP A 118 -11.07 -5.55 15.91
CA ASP A 118 -10.74 -5.27 17.31
C ASP A 118 -11.95 -5.48 18.25
N ASN A 119 -13.19 -5.40 17.75
CA ASN A 119 -14.39 -5.71 18.56
C ASN A 119 -14.68 -7.22 18.66
N PHE A 120 -14.08 -8.05 17.81
CA PHE A 120 -14.28 -9.50 17.80
C PHE A 120 -13.11 -10.29 18.45
N SER A 121 -12.03 -9.61 18.84
CA SER A 121 -10.92 -10.18 19.64
C SER A 121 -11.16 -10.04 21.14
#